data_AF-A0A380W0R9-F1
#
_entry.id   AF-A0A380W0R9-F1
#
_cell.length_a   1.000
_cell.length_b   1.000
_cell.length_c   1.000
_cell.angle_alpha   90.00
_cell.angle_beta   90.00
_cell.angle_gamma   90.00
#
_symmetry.space_group_name_H-M   'P 1'
#
loop_
_entity.id
_entity.type
_entity.pdbx_description
1 polymer ?
#
loop_
_entity_poly.entity_id
_entity_poly.type
_entity_poly.pdbx_seq_one_letter_code
_entity_poly.pdbx_strand_id
1 'polypeptide(L)' 'MAIVLPHGVLFRGNEEEKIRTKLLQRRQIDAVIGLPAGIFTNTGIPTIVMILRKQPKTQ' A
#
# COMPACT_ATOMS: atom_id res chain seq x y z
N MET A 1 1.05 -1.25 10.97
CA MET A 1 2.26 -1.63 10.20
C MET A 1 2.38 -0.64 9.05
N ALA A 2 3.56 -0.09 8.81
CA ALA A 2 3.81 0.78 7.66
C ALA A 2 4.75 0.05 6.70
N ILE A 3 4.45 0.09 5.40
CA ILE A 3 5.29 -0.51 4.35
C ILE A 3 5.50 0.47 3.21
N VAL A 4 6.73 0.54 2.69
CA VAL A 4 7.07 1.36 1.52
C VAL A 4 6.96 0.50 0.27
N LEU A 5 6.21 0.98 -0.74
CA LEU A 5 5.98 0.27 -1.99
C LEU A 5 6.02 1.25 -3.18
N PRO A 6 6.29 0.79 -4.41
CA PRO A 6 6.07 1.60 -5.61
C PRO A 6 4.58 1.87 -5.84
N HIS A 7 4.24 2.94 -6.56
CA HIS A 7 2.84 3.27 -6.91
C HIS A 7 2.07 2.13 -7.62
N GLY A 8 2.78 1.24 -8.32
CA GLY A 8 2.18 0.17 -9.12
C GLY A 8 1.20 -0.74 -8.36
N VAL A 9 1.43 -0.98 -7.08
CA VAL A 9 0.55 -1.83 -6.24
C VAL A 9 -0.87 -1.28 -6.11
N LEU A 10 -1.08 0.00 -6.40
CA LEU A 10 -2.39 0.64 -6.32
C LEU A 10 -3.27 0.36 -7.55
N PHE A 11 -2.67 0.10 -8.72
CA PHE A 11 -3.42 0.09 -9.99
C PHE A 11 -3.13 -1.10 -10.91
N ARG A 12 -2.03 -1.84 -10.71
CA ARG A 12 -1.77 -3.03 -11.51
C ARG A 12 -2.83 -4.10 -11.27
N GLY A 13 -3.12 -4.86 -12.33
CA GLY A 13 -4.14 -5.89 -12.38
C GLY A 13 -3.64 -7.28 -11.96
N ASN A 14 -4.35 -8.33 -12.38
CA ASN A 14 -4.02 -9.74 -12.16
C ASN A 14 -3.92 -10.09 -10.66
N GLU A 15 -2.80 -10.68 -10.23
CA GLU A 15 -2.61 -11.13 -8.85
C GLU A 15 -2.55 -9.96 -7.85
N GLU A 16 -1.99 -8.81 -8.23
CA GLU A 16 -1.94 -7.62 -7.37
C GLU A 16 -3.35 -7.06 -7.10
N GLU A 17 -4.24 -7.13 -8.09
CA GLU A 17 -5.65 -6.76 -7.91
C GLU A 17 -6.37 -7.71 -6.94
N LYS A 18 -6.16 -9.02 -7.04
CA LYS A 18 -6.74 -9.99 -6.09
C LYS A 18 -6.29 -9.71 -4.66
N ILE A 19 -5.03 -9.35 -4.46
CA ILE A 19 -4.48 -8.99 -3.15
C ILE A 19 -5.08 -7.66 -2.65
N ARG A 20 -5.09 -6.63 -3.50
CA ARG A 20 -5.67 -5.31 -3.19
C ARG A 20 -7.14 -5.44 -2.78
N THR A 21 -7.93 -6.20 -3.54
CA THR A 21 -9.35 -6.43 -3.25
C THR A 21 -9.54 -7.13 -1.90
N LYS A 22 -8.73 -8.15 -1.57
CA LYS A 22 -8.79 -8.82 -0.26
C LYS A 22 -8.45 -7.86 0.89
N LEU A 23 -7.43 -7.01 0.73
CA LEU A 23 -7.04 -6.02 1.75
C LEU A 23 -8.12 -4.95 1.97
N LEU A 24 -8.76 -4.51 0.88
CA LEU A 24 -9.88 -3.57 0.92
C LEU A 24 -11.13 -4.18 1.59
N GLN A 25 -11.51 -5.39 1.20
CA GLN A 25 -12.66 -6.10 1.80
C GLN A 25 -12.49 -6.29 3.31
N ARG A 26 -11.26 -6.57 3.76
CA ARG A 26 -10.94 -6.72 5.19
C ARG A 26 -10.75 -5.38 5.91
N ARG A 27 -10.87 -4.24 5.22
CA ARG A 27 -10.62 -2.89 5.76
C ARG A 27 -9.28 -2.79 6.50
N GLN A 28 -8.25 -3.41 5.92
CA GLN A 28 -6.92 -3.45 6.53
C GLN A 28 -6.03 -2.30 6.10
N ILE A 29 -6.41 -1.55 5.06
CA ILE A 29 -5.71 -0.34 4.62
C ILE A 29 -6.30 0.84 5.37
N ASP A 30 -5.50 1.48 6.21
CA ASP A 30 -5.89 2.62 7.04
C ASP A 30 -5.57 3.94 6.34
N ALA A 31 -4.37 4.02 5.75
CA ALA A 31 -3.93 5.18 4.98
C ALA A 31 -2.96 4.79 3.85
N VAL A 32 -2.93 5.61 2.81
CA VAL A 32 -1.93 5.58 1.74
C VAL A 32 -1.34 6.97 1.62
N ILE A 33 -0.03 7.09 1.84
CA ILE A 33 0.68 8.37 1.80
C ILE A 33 1.60 8.34 0.58
N GLY A 34 1.35 9.23 -0.39
CA GLY A 34 2.22 9.39 -1.56
C GLY A 34 3.48 10.16 -1.19
N LEU A 35 4.64 9.67 -1.65
CA LEU A 35 5.92 10.34 -1.48
C LEU A 35 6.35 11.01 -2.80
N PRO A 36 6.97 12.19 -2.74
CA PRO A 36 7.62 12.81 -3.90
C PRO A 36 8.63 11.87 -4.60
N ALA A 37 8.78 12.06 -5.90
CA ALA A 37 9.81 11.37 -6.69
C ALA A 37 11.22 11.77 -6.23
N GLY A 38 12.20 10.88 -6.39
CA GLY A 38 13.61 11.16 -6.09
C GLY A 38 14.00 11.19 -4.61
N ILE A 39 13.10 10.80 -3.69
CA ILE A 39 13.41 10.68 -2.25
C ILE A 39 14.34 9.49 -1.96
N PHE A 40 14.22 8.40 -2.73
CA PHE A 40 15.06 7.23 -2.57
C PHE A 40 16.30 7.33 -3.46
N THR A 41 17.49 7.19 -2.86
CA THR A 41 18.79 7.28 -3.56
C THR A 41 18.96 6.25 -4.67
N ASN A 42 18.23 5.13 -4.59
CA ASN A 42 18.37 4.00 -5.50
C ASN A 42 17.36 4.02 -6.66
N THR A 43 16.31 4.84 -6.59
CA THR A 43 15.26 4.88 -7.63
C THR A 43 14.60 6.26 -7.72
N GLY A 44 14.45 6.81 -8.94
CA GLY A 44 13.71 8.07 -9.16
C GLY A 44 12.17 7.93 -9.17
N ILE A 45 11.65 6.71 -9.03
CA ILE A 45 10.21 6.44 -9.15
C ILE A 45 9.46 6.95 -7.90
N PRO A 46 8.27 7.56 -8.05
CA PRO A 46 7.42 7.90 -6.92
C PRO A 46 6.95 6.64 -6.16
N THR A 47 6.98 6.72 -4.84
CA THR A 47 6.67 5.61 -3.93
C THR A 47 5.57 6.01 -2.97
N ILE A 48 4.97 5.03 -2.31
CA ILE A 48 3.96 5.23 -1.28
C ILE A 48 4.40 4.61 0.04
N VAL A 49 3.88 5.15 1.14
CA VAL A 49 3.81 4.48 2.42
C VAL A 49 2.37 4.02 2.63
N MET A 50 2.17 2.70 2.70
CA MET A 50 0.87 2.11 3.02
C MET A 50 0.81 1.76 4.50
N ILE A 51 -0.18 2.31 5.19
CA ILE A 51 -0.47 2.02 6.59
C ILE A 51 -1.51 0.91 6.65
N LEU A 52 -1.08 -0.25 7.15
CA LEU A 52 -1.92 -1.42 7.34
C LEU A 52 -2.26 -1.58 8.82
N ARG A 53 -3.55 -1.65 9.12
CA ARG A 53 -4.07 -1.96 10.46
C ARG A 53 -4.58 -3.39 10.48
N LYS A 54 -4.14 -4.16 11.48
CA LYS A 54 -4.79 -5.45 11.78
C LYS A 54 -6.17 -5.11 12.35
N GLN A 55 -7.23 -5.77 11.89
CA GLN A 55 -8.54 -5.54 12.49
C GLN A 55 -8.42 -5.67 14.00
N PRO A 56 -8.98 -4.74 14.79
CA PRO A 56 -9.14 -4.98 16.20
C PRO A 56 -9.91 -6.30 16.33
N LYS A 57 -9.40 -7.24 17.12
CA LYS A 57 -10.23 -8.36 17.55
C LYS A 57 -11.37 -7.71 18.32
N THR A 58 -12.54 -7.58 17.69
CA THR A 58 -13.77 -7.32 18.44
C THR A 58 -13.88 -8.50 19.41
N GLN A 59 -13.65 -8.21 20.70
CA GLN A 59 -14.02 -9.09 21.79
C GLN A 59 -15.54 -9.11 21.87
#